data_AF-A0A7X9B8F7-F1
#
_entry.id   AF-A0A7X9B8F7-F1
#
_cell.length_a   1.000
_cell.length_b   1.000
_cell.length_c   1.000
_cell.angle_alpha   90.00
_cell.angle_beta   90.00
_cell.angle_gamma   90.00
#
_symmetry.space_group_name_H-M   'P 1'
#
loop_
_entity.id
_entity.type
_entity.pdbx_description
1 polymer ?
#
loop_
_entity_poly.entity_id
_entity_poly.type
_entity_poly.pdbx_seq_one_letter_code
_entity_poly.pdbx_strand_id
1 'polypeptide(L)'
;MIKSMTGYGKGEAENDLFRLKIELKSVNHRYLDINIKSPRYLIYLEERIKKFIKGDLSRGKIDVFINLDFINQSSIDVKVDLP
;
A
#
# COMPACT_ATOMS: atom_id res chain seq x y z
N MET A 1 -14.71 14.74 -22.59
CA MET A 1 -15.34 14.74 -21.23
C MET A 1 -14.27 14.91 -20.18
N ILE A 2 -14.42 15.89 -19.29
CA ILE A 2 -13.56 16.06 -18.11
C ILE A 2 -14.03 15.04 -17.07
N LYS A 3 -13.33 13.92 -16.93
CA LYS A 3 -13.57 12.97 -15.83
C LYS A 3 -13.00 13.59 -14.55
N SER A 4 -13.79 13.58 -13.48
CA SER A 4 -13.29 13.96 -12.16
C SER A 4 -12.12 13.03 -11.79
N MET A 5 -11.03 13.63 -11.32
CA MET A 5 -9.78 12.94 -11.00
C MET A 5 -9.61 12.68 -9.50
N THR A 6 -10.61 13.08 -8.71
CA THR A 6 -10.69 12.84 -7.28
C THR A 6 -11.45 11.55 -7.02
N GLY A 7 -10.85 10.62 -6.29
CA GLY A 7 -11.43 9.32 -6.01
C GLY A 7 -10.85 8.74 -4.72
N TYR A 8 -11.67 7.95 -4.04
CA TYR A 8 -11.24 7.13 -2.92
C TYR A 8 -11.50 5.67 -3.26
N GLY A 9 -10.51 4.82 -3.03
CA GLY A 9 -10.61 3.38 -3.20
C GLY A 9 -10.07 2.68 -1.97
N LYS A 10 -10.71 1.58 -1.58
CA LYS A 10 -10.25 0.71 -0.51
C LYS A 10 -10.38 -0.74 -0.94
N GLY A 11 -9.34 -1.53 -0.67
CA GLY A 11 -9.32 -2.97 -0.88
C GLY A 11 -8.75 -3.65 0.35
N GLU A 12 -9.34 -4.78 0.73
CA GLU A 12 -8.84 -5.61 1.81
C GLU A 12 -8.73 -7.05 1.30
N ALA A 13 -7.67 -7.73 1.72
CA ALA A 13 -7.46 -9.14 1.48
C ALA A 13 -6.95 -9.78 2.78
N GLU A 14 -7.49 -10.94 3.14
CA GLU A 14 -7.04 -11.66 4.33
C GLU A 14 -6.92 -13.15 4.06
N ASN A 15 -6.02 -13.78 4.80
CA ASN A 15 -5.90 -15.23 4.91
C ASN A 15 -5.51 -15.59 6.36
N ASP A 16 -5.26 -16.87 6.62
CA ASP A 16 -4.94 -17.37 7.97
C ASP A 16 -3.63 -16.80 8.56
N LEU A 17 -2.79 -16.15 7.75
CA LEU A 17 -1.47 -15.67 8.14
C LEU A 17 -1.42 -14.14 8.26
N PHE A 18 -2.15 -13.41 7.42
CA PHE A 18 -2.11 -11.95 7.37
C PHE A 18 -3.39 -11.32 6.86
N ARG A 19 -3.55 -10.03 7.19
CA ARG A 19 -4.54 -9.12 6.64
C ARG A 19 -3.82 -7.96 5.95
N LEU A 20 -4.09 -7.79 4.67
CA LEU A 20 -3.60 -6.72 3.83
C LEU A 20 -4.73 -5.72 3.57
N LYS A 21 -4.50 -4.46 3.90
CA LYS A 21 -5.41 -3.35 3.60
C LYS A 21 -4.70 -2.33 2.73
N ILE A 22 -5.34 -1.97 1.62
CA ILE A 22 -4.84 -0.97 0.68
C ILE A 22 -5.88 0.13 0.56
N GLU A 23 -5.45 1.37 0.77
CA GLU A 23 -6.27 2.56 0.54
C GLU A 23 -5.62 3.45 -0.51
N LEU A 24 -6.45 3.98 -1.41
CA LEU A 24 -6.05 4.84 -2.51
C LEU A 24 -6.84 6.14 -2.42
N LYS A 25 -6.12 7.26 -2.40
CA LYS A 25 -6.70 8.60 -2.46
C LYS A 25 -6.13 9.30 -3.67
N SER A 26 -6.97 9.70 -4.61
CA SER A 26 -6.56 10.51 -5.74
C SER A 26 -7.15 11.91 -5.65
N VAL A 27 -6.37 12.89 -6.08
CA VAL A 27 -6.81 14.28 -6.25
C VAL A 27 -6.39 14.83 -7.60
N ASN A 28 -7.12 15.84 -8.07
CA ASN A 28 -6.78 16.50 -9.32
C ASN A 28 -5.44 17.24 -9.18
N HIS A 29 -4.46 16.83 -9.97
CA HIS A 29 -3.13 17.43 -10.01
C HIS A 29 -2.65 17.43 -11.46
N ARG A 30 -1.86 18.46 -11.83
CA ARG A 30 -1.43 18.68 -13.22
C ARG A 30 -0.55 17.54 -13.74
N TYR A 31 0.33 17.04 -12.88
CA TYR A 31 1.25 15.94 -13.17
C TYR A 31 0.87 14.69 -12.40
N LEU A 32 1.28 13.53 -12.90
CA LEU A 32 1.15 12.27 -12.19
C LEU A 32 2.18 12.21 -11.06
N ASP A 33 1.70 12.25 -9.83
CA ASP A 33 2.49 12.10 -8.62
C ASP A 33 1.96 10.91 -7.83
N ILE A 34 2.81 9.93 -7.56
CA ILE A 34 2.43 8.68 -6.89
C ILE A 34 3.25 8.54 -5.62
N ASN A 35 2.58 8.69 -4.49
CA ASN A 35 3.15 8.53 -3.17
C ASN A 35 2.68 7.20 -2.58
N ILE A 36 3.61 6.34 -2.18
CA ILE A 36 3.30 5.06 -1.57
C ILE A 36 3.82 5.08 -0.14
N LYS A 37 2.93 4.85 0.82
CA LYS A 37 3.26 4.65 2.23
C LYS A 37 3.10 3.18 2.53
N SER A 38 4.23 2.50 2.67
CA SER A 38 4.30 1.06 2.93
C SER A 38 5.23 0.76 4.12
N PRO A 39 5.04 -0.37 4.83
CA PRO A 39 6.02 -0.90 5.76
C PRO A 39 7.36 -1.18 5.07
N ARG A 40 8.47 -1.03 5.80
CA ARG A 40 9.83 -1.17 5.23
C ARG A 40 10.08 -2.49 4.50
N TYR A 41 9.48 -3.58 4.97
CA TYR A 41 9.63 -4.89 4.36
C TYR A 41 8.86 -5.05 3.03
N LEU A 42 8.01 -4.09 2.63
CA LEU A 42 7.30 -4.07 1.35
C LEU A 42 7.89 -3.07 0.33
N ILE A 43 8.99 -2.38 0.67
CA ILE A 43 9.63 -1.38 -0.23
C ILE A 43 9.92 -1.97 -1.62
N TYR A 44 10.29 -3.24 -1.70
CA TYR A 44 10.58 -3.92 -2.96
C TYR A 44 9.38 -3.98 -3.93
N LEU A 45 8.15 -3.84 -3.43
CA LEU A 45 6.92 -3.82 -4.25
C LEU A 45 6.58 -2.41 -4.77
N GLU A 46 7.14 -1.35 -4.19
CA GLU A 46 6.73 0.02 -4.52
C GLU A 46 6.93 0.36 -5.99
N GLU A 47 8.07 -0.02 -6.58
CA GLU A 47 8.35 0.21 -8.00
C GLU A 47 7.34 -0.50 -8.91
N ARG A 48 6.95 -1.72 -8.55
CA ARG A 48 5.97 -2.50 -9.31
C ARG A 48 4.58 -1.87 -9.24
N ILE A 49 4.18 -1.38 -8.06
CA ILE A 49 2.92 -0.66 -7.85
C ILE A 49 2.91 0.65 -8.64
N LYS A 50 4.00 1.44 -8.58
CA LYS A 50 4.12 2.68 -9.36
C LYS A 50 3.98 2.44 -10.86
N LYS A 51 4.64 1.40 -11.40
CA LYS A 51 4.53 1.05 -12.82
C LYS A 51 3.09 0.67 -13.20
N PHE A 52 2.41 -0.08 -12.36
CA PHE A 52 1.01 -0.44 -12.57
C PHE A 52 0.11 0.81 -12.65
N ILE A 53 0.20 1.70 -11.65
CA ILE A 53 -0.60 2.94 -11.61
C ILE A 53 -0.28 3.86 -12.80
N LYS A 54 1.00 3.96 -13.19
CA LYS A 54 1.43 4.73 -14.38
C LYS A 54 0.86 4.21 -15.70
N GLY A 55 0.51 2.93 -15.78
CA GLY A 55 -0.12 2.34 -16.95
C GLY A 55 -1.54 2.86 -17.18
N ASP A 56 -2.26 3.13 -16.08
CA ASP A 56 -3.68 3.47 -16.12
C ASP A 56 -3.96 4.98 -16.00
N LEU A 57 -3.05 5.73 -15.36
CA LEU A 57 -3.24 7.16 -15.05
C LEU A 57 -2.13 8.02 -15.68
N SER A 58 -2.53 9.11 -16.33
CA SER A 58 -1.61 10.04 -17.00
C SER A 58 -1.36 11.36 -16.25
N ARG A 59 -2.21 11.70 -15.28
CA ARG A 59 -2.10 12.88 -14.41
C ARG A 59 -2.78 12.59 -13.06
N GLY A 60 -2.71 13.53 -12.12
CA GLY A 60 -3.31 13.38 -10.78
C GLY A 60 -2.29 12.99 -9.71
N LYS A 61 -2.59 13.34 -8.46
CA LYS A 61 -1.80 12.93 -7.31
C LYS A 61 -2.51 11.77 -6.64
N ILE A 62 -1.82 10.65 -6.48
CA ILE A 62 -2.33 9.44 -5.84
C ILE A 62 -1.48 9.14 -4.61
N ASP A 63 -2.13 9.11 -3.45
CA ASP A 63 -1.56 8.59 -2.21
C ASP A 63 -2.07 7.16 -2.00
N VAL A 64 -1.15 6.20 -1.96
CA VAL A 64 -1.37 4.77 -1.72
C VAL A 64 -0.92 4.46 -0.30
N PHE A 65 -1.80 3.90 0.51
CA PHE A 65 -1.49 3.44 1.86
C PHE A 65 -1.62 1.93 1.91
N ILE A 66 -0.55 1.25 2.32
CA ILE A 66 -0.50 -0.20 2.42
C ILE A 66 -0.28 -0.56 3.88
N ASN A 67 -1.20 -1.32 4.46
CA ASN A 67 -1.08 -1.86 5.81
C ASN A 67 -1.12 -3.39 5.73
N LEU A 68 -0.11 -4.04 6.30
CA LEU A 68 -0.06 -5.50 6.40
C LEU A 68 0.04 -5.86 7.88
N ASP A 69 -0.98 -6.53 8.38
CA ASP A 69 -1.07 -7.05 9.74
C ASP A 69 -0.88 -8.56 9.70
N PHE A 70 0.04 -9.12 10.50
CA PHE A 70 0.20 -10.56 10.62
C PHE A 70 -0.76 -11.10 11.69
N ILE A 71 -1.61 -12.06 11.33
CA ILE A 71 -2.67 -12.60 12.21
C ILE A 71 -2.10 -13.65 13.19
N ASN A 72 -0.92 -14.22 12.90
CA ASN A 72 -0.22 -15.13 13.79
C ASN A 72 1.19 -14.61 14.11
N GLN A 73 1.29 -13.80 15.16
CA GLN A 73 2.48 -13.79 16.00
C GLN A 73 2.23 -14.81 17.10
N SER A 74 2.46 -16.10 16.81
CA SER A 74 2.85 -17.01 17.89
C SER A 74 4.09 -16.39 18.51
N SER A 75 3.93 -15.87 19.72
CA SER A 75 4.96 -15.27 20.55
C SER A 75 6.22 -16.12 20.43
N ILE A 76 7.22 -15.62 19.71
CA ILE A 76 8.54 -16.24 19.77
C ILE A 76 9.04 -15.85 21.16
N ASP A 77 8.80 -16.73 22.14
CA ASP A 77 9.35 -16.63 23.49
C ASP A 77 10.86 -16.85 23.36
N VAL A 78 11.59 -15.77 23.07
CA VAL A 78 13.05 -15.82 23.00
C VAL A 78 13.56 -15.89 24.44
N LYS A 79 13.69 -17.11 24.97
CA LYS A 79 14.49 -17.35 26.16
C LYS A 79 15.95 -17.19 25.80
N VAL A 80 16.54 -16.09 26.23
CA VAL A 80 17.97 -15.87 26.20
C VAL A 80 18.56 -16.61 27.39
N ASP A 81 19.36 -17.65 27.16
CA ASP A 81 20.17 -18.25 28.21
C ASP A 81 21.26 -17.23 28.60
N LEU A 82 21.05 -16.58 29.75
CA LEU A 82 22.07 -15.78 30.41
C LEU A 82 23.00 -16.72 31.20
N PRO A 83 24.33 -16.64 31.01
CA PRO A 83 25.31 -17.41 31.78
C PRO A 83 25.44 -16.95 33.23
#